data_AF-A0A8T7EB67-F1
#
_entry.id   AF-A0A8T7EB67-F1
#
_cell.length_a   1.000
_cell.length_b   1.000
_cell.length_c   1.000
_cell.angle_alpha   90.00
_cell.angle_beta   90.00
_cell.angle_gamma   90.00
#
_symmetry.space_group_name_H-M   'P 1'
#
loop_
_entity.id
_entity.type
_entity.pdbx_description
1 polymer ?
#
loop_
_entity_poly.entity_id
_entity_poly.type
_entity_poly.pdbx_seq_one_letter_code
_entity_poly.pdbx_strand_id
1 'polypeptide(L)'
;MPNYDAERFDPPAPFAQLSLRHPINRQRTTNVFMLLDSGADATLIPRKALSSLELEVDASQVYELLAFDGTVSYAFPVQPDLIFLNRVFHGRYLVIEAEWGVFGRDILDFVPVVLNGPALTWHEFRQTS
;
A
#
# COMPACT_ATOMS: atom_id res chain seq x y z
N MET A 1 -23.95 -11.27 -0.19
CA MET A 1 -23.31 -10.07 0.39
C MET A 1 -24.06 -8.86 -0.14
N PRO A 2 -24.24 -7.75 0.60
CA PRO A 2 -24.67 -6.51 -0.03
C PRO A 2 -23.71 -6.17 -1.17
N ASN A 3 -24.23 -5.59 -2.27
CA ASN A 3 -23.39 -5.21 -3.40
C ASN A 3 -22.41 -4.13 -2.94
N TYR A 4 -21.12 -4.45 -2.96
CA TYR A 4 -20.06 -3.49 -2.71
C TYR A 4 -19.85 -2.63 -3.96
N ASP A 5 -19.95 -1.31 -3.82
CA ASP A 5 -19.58 -0.37 -4.88
C ASP A 5 -18.08 -0.10 -4.80
N ALA A 6 -17.31 -0.73 -5.68
CA ALA A 6 -15.86 -0.59 -5.72
C ALA A 6 -15.39 0.78 -6.22
N GLU A 7 -16.23 1.52 -6.97
CA GLU A 7 -15.88 2.87 -7.42
C GLU A 7 -16.04 3.89 -6.29
N ARG A 8 -17.01 3.65 -5.41
CA ARG A 8 -17.35 4.58 -4.31
C ARG A 8 -16.84 4.15 -2.94
N PHE A 9 -16.28 2.95 -2.83
CA PHE A 9 -16.04 2.29 -1.54
C PHE A 9 -17.30 2.35 -0.68
N ASP A 10 -18.39 1.70 -1.11
CA ASP A 10 -19.61 1.59 -0.30
C ASP A 10 -19.90 0.12 0.05
N PRO A 11 -19.78 -0.29 1.33
CA PRO A 11 -19.36 0.53 2.48
C PRO A 11 -17.89 1.00 2.44
N PRO A 12 -17.53 2.10 3.16
CA PRO A 12 -16.19 2.69 3.13
C PRO A 12 -15.09 1.70 3.49
N ALA A 13 -14.00 1.74 2.71
CA ALA A 13 -12.82 0.93 2.97
C ALA A 13 -11.77 1.68 3.79
N PRO A 14 -10.93 0.95 4.54
CA PRO A 14 -9.91 1.56 5.39
C PRO A 14 -8.72 2.06 4.57
N PHE A 15 -8.41 3.35 4.68
CA PHE A 15 -7.25 3.97 4.05
C PHE A 15 -6.22 4.44 5.07
N ALA A 16 -4.93 4.25 4.75
CA ALA A 16 -3.82 4.86 5.45
C ALA A 16 -3.09 5.89 4.56
N GLN A 17 -2.56 6.92 5.21
CA GLN A 17 -1.58 7.80 4.60
C GLN A 17 -0.18 7.38 5.05
N LEU A 18 0.73 7.27 4.09
CA LEU A 18 2.13 7.01 4.36
C LEU A 18 3.04 7.98 3.61
N SER A 19 4.34 7.81 3.80
CA SER A 19 5.33 8.45 2.96
C SER A 19 6.28 7.47 2.33
N LEU A 20 6.72 7.79 1.13
CA LEU A 20 7.79 7.09 0.44
C LEU A 20 9.02 7.99 0.44
N ARG A 21 10.19 7.39 0.63
CA ARG A 21 11.45 8.10 0.65
C ARG A 21 12.45 7.36 -0.24
N HIS A 22 13.20 8.10 -1.03
CA HIS A 22 14.31 7.53 -1.78
C HIS A 22 15.42 7.11 -0.80
N PRO A 23 15.93 5.86 -0.87
CA PRO A 23 16.81 5.30 0.17
C PRO A 23 18.17 6.02 0.27
N ILE A 24 18.69 6.56 -0.84
CA ILE A 24 20.00 7.26 -0.89
C ILE A 24 19.87 8.76 -0.62
N ASN A 25 19.21 9.52 -1.52
CA ASN A 25 19.17 10.99 -1.43
C ASN A 25 18.15 11.52 -0.39
N ARG A 26 17.34 10.64 0.22
CA ARG A 26 16.32 10.95 1.24
C ARG A 26 15.20 11.90 0.80
N GLN A 27 15.04 12.15 -0.50
CA GLN A 27 13.87 12.83 -1.05
C GLN A 27 12.60 12.07 -0.66
N ARG A 28 11.50 12.77 -0.38
CA ARG A 28 10.29 12.18 0.19
C ARG A 28 9.04 12.64 -0.55
N THR A 29 8.16 11.69 -0.82
CA THR A 29 6.75 11.93 -1.18
C THR A 29 5.90 11.65 0.05
N THR A 30 5.09 12.61 0.46
CA THR A 30 4.14 12.48 1.58
C THR A 30 2.71 12.31 1.07
N ASN A 31 1.79 11.93 1.97
CA ASN A 31 0.36 11.80 1.67
C ASN A 31 0.06 10.80 0.55
N VAL A 32 0.79 9.68 0.53
CA VAL A 32 0.49 8.57 -0.37
C VAL A 32 -0.65 7.77 0.27
N PHE A 33 -1.79 7.74 -0.41
CA PHE A 33 -2.98 7.01 0.04
C PHE A 33 -2.87 5.54 -0.34
N MET A 34 -3.13 4.67 0.64
CA MET A 34 -3.06 3.22 0.50
C MET A 34 -4.27 2.58 1.15
N LEU A 35 -4.91 1.64 0.44
CA LEU A 35 -5.92 0.76 0.99
C LEU A 35 -5.28 -0.22 1.98
N LEU A 36 -5.81 -0.34 3.20
CA LEU A 36 -5.38 -1.37 4.15
C LEU A 36 -6.05 -2.69 3.78
N ASP A 37 -5.28 -3.65 3.25
CA ASP A 37 -5.83 -4.89 2.70
C ASP A 37 -5.08 -6.11 3.25
N SER A 38 -5.65 -6.73 4.29
CA SER A 38 -5.11 -7.98 4.83
C SER A 38 -5.36 -9.18 3.91
N GLY A 39 -6.14 -9.02 2.83
CA GLY A 39 -6.31 -10.02 1.78
C GLY A 39 -5.21 -9.96 0.71
N ALA A 40 -4.44 -8.88 0.65
CA ALA A 40 -3.33 -8.73 -0.29
C ALA A 40 -2.02 -9.30 0.27
N ASP A 41 -1.34 -10.12 -0.53
CA ASP A 41 -0.05 -10.71 -0.15
C ASP A 41 1.11 -9.69 -0.16
N ALA A 42 1.03 -8.70 -1.04
CA ALA A 42 2.10 -7.74 -1.28
C ALA A 42 1.59 -6.30 -1.31
N THR A 43 2.47 -5.35 -0.97
CA THR A 43 2.20 -3.93 -1.03
C THR A 43 2.42 -3.40 -2.45
N LEU A 44 1.41 -2.72 -2.98
CA LEU A 44 1.36 -2.16 -4.33
C LEU A 44 1.38 -0.63 -4.26
N ILE A 45 2.41 0.00 -4.80
CA ILE A 45 2.62 1.45 -4.80
C ILE A 45 2.03 2.08 -6.06
N PRO A 46 1.22 3.16 -5.95
CA PRO A 46 0.72 3.85 -7.13
C PRO A 46 1.85 4.59 -7.83
N ARG A 47 1.97 4.44 -9.16
CA ARG A 47 3.03 5.06 -9.98
C ARG A 47 3.20 6.56 -9.70
N LYS A 48 2.09 7.28 -9.55
CA LYS A 48 2.07 8.73 -9.31
C LYS A 48 2.83 9.14 -8.04
N ALA A 49 2.91 8.28 -7.03
CA ALA A 49 3.64 8.58 -5.79
C ALA A 49 5.18 8.54 -5.96
N LEU A 50 5.66 7.91 -7.03
CA LEU A 50 7.08 7.78 -7.33
C LEU A 50 7.62 8.93 -8.19
N SER A 51 6.74 9.73 -8.81
CA SER A 51 7.12 10.76 -9.79
C SER A 51 8.15 11.77 -9.28
N SER A 52 8.13 12.07 -7.98
CA SER A 52 9.06 13.00 -7.33
C SER A 52 10.21 12.30 -6.61
N LEU A 53 10.39 10.98 -6.72
CA LEU A 53 11.44 10.26 -6.01
C LEU A 53 12.62 9.86 -6.91
N GLU A 54 12.55 10.09 -8.23
CA GLU A 54 13.60 9.69 -9.20
C GLU A 54 14.02 8.22 -9.03
N LEU A 55 13.11 7.36 -8.57
CA LEU A 55 13.35 5.94 -8.38
C LEU A 55 13.25 5.20 -9.70
N GLU A 56 14.23 4.35 -9.98
CA GLU A 56 14.16 3.42 -11.09
C GLU A 56 13.25 2.25 -10.75
N VAL A 57 12.34 1.96 -11.68
CA VAL A 57 11.54 0.75 -11.67
C VAL A 57 12.33 -0.32 -12.40
N ASP A 58 12.55 -1.47 -11.75
CA ASP A 58 13.32 -2.56 -12.34
C ASP A 58 12.47 -3.30 -13.39
N ALA A 59 12.60 -2.84 -14.63
CA ALA A 59 11.90 -3.40 -15.79
C ALA A 59 12.42 -4.79 -16.22
N SER A 60 13.51 -5.29 -15.62
CA SER A 60 14.03 -6.63 -15.92
C SER A 60 13.23 -7.74 -15.23
N GLN A 61 12.39 -7.37 -14.25
CA GLN A 61 11.56 -8.30 -13.51
C GLN A 61 10.10 -7.88 -13.59
N VAL A 62 9.22 -8.85 -13.84
CA VAL A 62 7.78 -8.63 -13.90
C VAL A 62 7.08 -9.66 -13.01
N TYR A 63 6.08 -9.20 -12.27
CA TYR A 63 5.27 -10.02 -11.41
C TYR A 63 3.85 -10.07 -11.94
N GLU A 64 3.27 -11.26 -11.98
CA GLU A 64 1.85 -11.45 -12.24
C GLU A 64 1.07 -11.13 -10.97
N LEU A 65 0.04 -10.30 -11.11
CA LEU A 65 -0.90 -9.95 -10.05
C LEU A 65 -2.26 -10.57 -10.37
N LEU A 66 -2.77 -11.38 -9.46
CA LEU A 66 -4.10 -11.96 -9.53
C LEU A 66 -5.04 -11.23 -8.57
N ALA A 67 -6.02 -10.51 -9.10
CA ALA A 67 -7.07 -9.90 -8.31
C ALA A 67 -8.12 -10.93 -7.88
N PHE A 68 -8.92 -10.59 -6.88
CA PHE A 68 -9.96 -11.48 -6.34
C PHE A 68 -11.03 -11.89 -7.37
N ASP A 69 -11.30 -11.03 -8.35
CA ASP A 69 -12.24 -11.28 -9.46
C ASP A 69 -11.64 -12.18 -10.56
N GLY A 70 -10.40 -12.63 -10.40
CA GLY A 70 -9.66 -13.42 -11.38
C GLY A 70 -8.95 -12.58 -12.45
N THR A 71 -9.04 -11.25 -12.39
CA THR A 71 -8.31 -10.38 -13.31
C THR A 71 -6.81 -10.53 -13.09
N VAL A 72 -6.08 -10.75 -14.18
CA VAL A 72 -4.62 -10.83 -14.18
C VAL A 72 -4.05 -9.52 -14.71
N SER A 73 -3.08 -8.96 -13.98
CA SER A 73 -2.29 -7.80 -14.40
C SER A 73 -0.81 -8.03 -14.13
N TYR A 74 0.04 -7.10 -14.55
CA TYR A 74 1.49 -7.22 -14.39
C TYR A 74 2.04 -5.96 -13.73
N ALA A 75 2.96 -6.15 -12.79
CA ALA A 75 3.60 -5.06 -12.07
C ALA A 75 5.12 -5.25 -11.99
N PHE A 76 5.80 -4.11 -11.90
CA PHE A 76 7.25 -4.06 -11.83
C PHE A 76 7.71 -3.66 -10.42
N PRO A 77 8.83 -4.21 -9.93
CA PRO A 77 9.35 -3.90 -8.62
C PRO A 77 10.03 -2.53 -8.54
N VAL A 78 9.96 -1.90 -7.37
CA VAL A 78 10.64 -0.65 -6.99
C VAL A 78 11.12 -0.74 -5.54
N GLN A 79 12.15 0.02 -5.16
CA GLN A 79 12.76 -0.02 -3.82
C GLN A 79 12.81 1.34 -3.08
N PRO A 80 11.66 1.97 -2.76
CA PRO A 80 11.62 3.06 -1.80
C PRO A 80 11.79 2.56 -0.35
N ASP A 81 12.18 3.47 0.55
CA ASP A 81 11.84 3.36 1.96
C ASP A 81 10.35 3.73 2.14
N LEU A 82 9.57 2.84 2.75
CA LEU A 82 8.19 3.11 3.13
C LEU A 82 8.15 3.54 4.60
N ILE A 83 7.51 4.68 4.88
CA ILE A 83 7.42 5.25 6.24
C ILE A 83 5.96 5.25 6.67
N PHE A 84 5.64 4.42 7.67
CA PHE A 84 4.30 4.26 8.21
C PHE A 84 4.35 4.11 9.74
N LEU A 85 3.47 4.83 10.45
CA LEU A 85 3.39 4.84 11.92
C LEU A 85 4.77 4.94 12.61
N ASN A 86 5.57 5.92 12.18
CA ASN A 86 6.92 6.20 12.66
C ASN A 86 7.94 5.05 12.52
N ARG A 87 7.64 4.06 11.67
CA ARG A 87 8.56 2.98 11.29
C ARG A 87 9.00 3.16 9.84
N VAL A 88 10.22 2.72 9.56
CA VAL A 88 10.77 2.66 8.20
C VAL A 88 10.82 1.20 7.79
N PHE A 89 10.22 0.89 6.65
CA PHE A 89 10.26 -0.41 6.01
C PHE A 89 11.13 -0.30 4.77
N HIS A 90 12.15 -1.13 4.71
CA HIS A 90 13.04 -1.27 3.57
C HIS A 90 12.62 -2.50 2.80
N GLY A 91 12.33 -2.37 1.51
CA GLY A 91 11.82 -3.50 0.76
C GLY A 91 11.65 -3.26 -0.72
N ARG A 92 11.28 -4.33 -1.41
CA ARG A 92 10.80 -4.30 -2.78
C ARG A 92 9.28 -4.27 -2.75
N TYR A 93 8.70 -3.32 -3.44
CA TYR A 93 7.25 -3.19 -3.62
C TYR A 93 6.92 -3.21 -5.10
N LEU A 94 5.66 -3.48 -5.45
CA LEU A 94 5.25 -3.54 -6.84
C LEU A 94 4.55 -2.25 -7.26
N VAL A 95 4.78 -1.78 -8.48
CA VAL A 95 4.21 -0.53 -8.99
C VAL A 95 2.96 -0.81 -9.81
N ILE A 96 1.88 -0.09 -9.52
CA ILE A 96 0.60 -0.18 -10.22
C ILE A 96 0.16 1.19 -10.77
N GLU A 97 -0.62 1.15 -11.85
CA GLU A 97 -1.28 2.33 -12.43
C GLU A 97 -2.67 2.50 -11.81
N ALA A 98 -2.71 3.10 -10.61
CA ALA A 98 -3.94 3.34 -9.85
C ALA A 98 -3.87 4.67 -9.09
N GLU A 99 -5.03 5.18 -8.66
CA GLU A 99 -5.14 6.43 -7.90
C GLU A 99 -4.54 6.31 -6.49
N TRP A 100 -4.69 5.14 -5.87
CA TRP A 100 -4.14 4.77 -4.56
C TRP A 100 -3.44 3.41 -4.65
N GLY A 101 -2.61 3.13 -3.64
CA GLY A 101 -1.96 1.83 -3.51
C GLY A 101 -2.73 0.83 -2.68
N VAL A 102 -2.16 -0.36 -2.55
CA VAL A 102 -2.61 -1.43 -1.66
C VAL A 102 -1.53 -1.69 -0.63
N PHE A 103 -1.90 -1.73 0.64
CA PHE A 103 -1.02 -2.02 1.75
C PHE A 103 -1.26 -3.44 2.21
N GLY A 104 -0.35 -4.35 1.87
CA GLY A 104 -0.53 -5.79 2.01
C GLY A 104 0.12 -6.37 3.26
N ARG A 105 -0.01 -7.70 3.42
CA ARG A 105 0.50 -8.47 4.55
C ARG A 105 2.03 -8.44 4.69
N ASP A 106 2.75 -8.27 3.59
CA ASP A 106 4.20 -8.06 3.60
C ASP A 106 4.66 -6.91 4.52
N ILE A 107 3.78 -5.95 4.83
CA ILE A 107 4.03 -4.92 5.85
C ILE A 107 3.05 -5.01 7.03
N LEU A 108 1.77 -5.31 6.78
CA LEU A 108 0.76 -5.36 7.85
C LEU A 108 1.04 -6.46 8.88
N ASP A 109 1.79 -7.51 8.55
CA ASP A 109 2.20 -8.53 9.53
C ASP A 109 3.18 -7.97 10.59
N PHE A 110 3.82 -6.83 10.33
CA PHE A 110 4.73 -6.16 11.26
C PHE A 110 4.08 -5.02 12.06
N VAL A 111 2.85 -4.66 11.72
CA VAL A 111 2.12 -3.55 12.33
C VAL A 111 0.70 -4.00 12.66
N PRO A 112 0.40 -4.32 13.93
CA PRO A 112 -0.93 -4.75 14.28
C PRO A 112 -1.88 -3.56 14.15
N VAL A 113 -2.85 -3.67 13.24
CA VAL A 113 -3.86 -2.65 12.97
C VAL A 113 -5.24 -3.22 13.27
N VAL A 114 -6.06 -2.45 13.97
CA VAL A 114 -7.47 -2.79 14.24
C VAL A 114 -8.36 -1.94 13.36
N LEU A 115 -9.23 -2.61 12.60
CA LEU A 115 -10.24 -1.99 11.75
C LEU A 115 -11.59 -2.01 12.47
N ASN A 116 -12.23 -0.85 12.62
CA ASN A 116 -13.57 -0.72 13.18
C ASN A 116 -14.50 -0.15 12.10
N GLY A 117 -15.07 -1.05 11.30
CA GLY A 117 -15.98 -0.72 10.20
C GLY A 117 -17.19 0.11 10.63
N PRO A 118 -17.96 -0.27 11.67
CA PRO A 118 -19.10 0.52 12.13
C PRO A 118 -18.74 1.95 12.57
N ALA A 119 -17.54 2.16 13.12
CA ALA A 119 -17.07 3.50 13.49
C ALA A 119 -16.32 4.22 12.38
N LEU A 120 -16.08 3.58 11.22
CA LEU A 120 -15.27 4.08 10.12
C LEU A 120 -13.86 4.55 10.56
N THR A 121 -13.26 3.82 11.50
CA THR A 121 -11.93 4.14 12.04
C THR A 121 -11.00 2.93 11.97
N TRP A 122 -9.70 3.21 11.97
CA TRP A 122 -8.67 2.23 12.24
C TRP A 122 -7.63 2.84 13.17
N HIS A 123 -6.90 1.99 13.89
CA HIS A 123 -5.79 2.42 14.72
C HIS A 123 -4.73 1.33 14.82
N GLU A 124 -3.50 1.76 15.13
CA GLU A 124 -2.44 0.85 15.57
C GLU A 124 -2.83 0.22 16.90
N PHE A 125 -2.86 -1.11 16.95
CA PHE A 125 -3.01 -1.82 18.21
C PHE A 125 -1.70 -1.71 18.99
N ARG A 126 -1.75 -1.01 20.13
CA ARG A 126 -0.65 -0.97 21.09
C ARG A 126 -1.03 -1.80 22.28
N GLN A 127 -0.28 -2.87 22.54
CA GLN A 127 -0.43 -3.61 23.78
C GLN A 127 0.01 -2.69 24.93
N THR A 128 -0.95 -2.19 25.69
CA THR A 128 -0.67 -1.51 26.95
C THR A 128 -0.18 -2.56 27.94
N SER A 129 1.07 -2.46 28.34
CA SER A 129 1.64 -3.19 29.49
C SER A 129 1.10 -2.65 30.80
#